data_AF-A0A7K1TLK0-F1
#
_entry.id   AF-A0A7K1TLK0-F1
#
_cell.length_a   1.000
_cell.length_b   1.000
_cell.length_c   1.000
_cell.angle_alpha   90.00
_cell.angle_beta   90.00
_cell.angle_gamma   90.00
#
_symmetry.space_group_name_H-M   'P 1'
#
loop_
_entity.id
_entity.type
_entity.pdbx_description
1 polymer ?
#
loop_
_entity_poly.entity_id
_entity_poly.type
_entity_poly.pdbx_seq_one_letter_code
_entity_poly.pdbx_strand_id
1 'polypeptide(L)'
;MKQFLPLVPRVTTSLLLASLLLGSTACHREADEVSATGTIASTILPAGYATRVTATDAAGHSYAATPDPTTGTFKLVNVPAGSYTLIVDTKLAYKMPAPQQAQVKAGLTTALYYSTLTRDAKLRGTLSWVENGVRYTAVNLYGEVNNGLVSVDGYVLSNGVGREVAFVIPTYGQASSLFTGVGTYTLGQQEYPFGKYTLSNSAGPSIWYTPRQGTGTGQVQITQYDPAAFAIAGTFTFTAEPFSNPTGTPGNVTITEGSFSLTY
;
A
#
# COMPACT_ATOMS: atom_id res chain seq x y z
N MET A 1 8.40 46.73 16.81
CA MET A 1 8.77 48.14 16.55
C MET A 1 10.31 48.25 16.62
N LYS A 2 10.99 48.20 15.47
CA LYS A 2 12.41 48.57 15.31
C LYS A 2 12.63 48.85 13.82
N GLN A 3 12.70 50.14 13.49
CA GLN A 3 13.13 50.70 12.21
C GLN A 3 14.65 50.59 12.09
N PHE A 4 15.17 50.39 10.87
CA PHE A 4 16.36 51.07 10.34
C PHE A 4 16.45 50.82 8.82
N LEU A 5 16.32 51.89 8.03
CA LEU A 5 16.75 52.02 6.62
C LEU A 5 18.24 52.42 6.61
N PRO A 6 19.02 52.16 5.54
CA PRO A 6 19.28 53.26 4.58
C PRO A 6 19.58 52.89 3.11
N LEU A 7 19.18 53.83 2.23
CA LEU A 7 19.88 54.44 1.07
C LEU A 7 20.60 53.60 -0.01
N VAL A 8 19.94 53.54 -1.17
CA VAL A 8 20.35 53.92 -2.57
C VAL A 8 21.84 54.21 -2.86
N PRO A 9 22.31 53.74 -4.04
CA PRO A 9 23.02 54.62 -4.97
C PRO A 9 22.33 54.72 -6.34
N ARG A 10 22.15 55.98 -6.79
CA ARG A 10 21.92 56.38 -8.18
C ARG A 10 23.20 56.14 -8.96
N VAL A 11 23.12 55.53 -10.13
CA VAL A 11 24.18 55.61 -11.13
C VAL A 11 23.63 56.19 -12.43
N THR A 12 24.34 57.24 -12.80
CA THR A 12 24.39 58.15 -13.93
C THR A 12 24.08 57.60 -15.32
N THR A 13 23.33 58.44 -16.03
CA THR A 13 23.20 58.64 -17.48
C THR A 13 24.54 58.63 -18.22
N SER A 14 24.63 57.86 -19.32
CA SER A 14 25.53 58.15 -20.43
C SER A 14 24.74 58.06 -21.73
N LEU A 15 24.45 59.23 -22.30
CA LEU A 15 24.05 59.43 -23.69
C LEU A 15 25.31 59.22 -24.54
N LEU A 16 25.31 58.25 -25.45
CA LEU A 16 26.25 58.22 -26.57
C LEU A 16 25.46 58.17 -27.88
N LEU A 17 25.48 59.31 -28.55
CA LEU A 17 25.16 59.52 -29.95
C LEU A 17 26.32 58.94 -30.77
N ALA A 18 26.06 58.09 -31.77
CA ALA A 18 26.67 58.13 -33.10
C ALA A 18 26.52 56.80 -33.86
N SER A 19 26.39 56.96 -35.18
CA SER A 19 26.70 55.98 -36.23
C SER A 19 25.56 55.09 -36.71
N LEU A 20 24.70 55.74 -37.50
CA LEU A 20 23.85 55.14 -38.52
C LEU A 20 24.73 54.49 -39.61
N LEU A 21 24.93 53.18 -39.54
CA LEU A 21 25.49 52.37 -40.63
C LEU A 21 24.39 51.42 -41.09
N LEU A 22 23.77 51.75 -42.22
CA LEU A 22 22.89 50.88 -43.00
C LEU A 22 23.72 49.76 -43.64
N GLY A 23 24.13 48.80 -42.82
CA GLY A 23 24.58 47.50 -43.29
C GLY A 23 23.38 46.58 -43.39
N SER A 24 22.95 46.28 -44.61
CA SER A 24 22.01 45.20 -44.90
C SER A 24 22.66 43.85 -44.61
N THR A 25 22.88 43.54 -43.33
CA THR A 25 23.04 42.15 -42.89
C THR A 25 21.67 41.53 -43.06
N ALA A 26 21.54 40.62 -44.03
CA ALA A 26 20.44 39.68 -44.05
C ALA A 26 20.49 38.89 -42.74
N CYS A 27 19.79 39.41 -41.72
CA CYS A 27 19.44 38.66 -40.54
C CYS A 27 18.56 37.52 -41.03
N HIS A 28 19.17 36.39 -41.36
CA HIS A 28 18.50 35.10 -41.30
C HIS A 28 18.08 34.94 -39.85
N ARG A 29 16.89 35.46 -39.53
CA ARG A 29 16.15 35.08 -38.34
C ARG A 29 15.78 33.63 -38.64
N GLU A 30 16.63 32.69 -38.23
CA GLU A 30 16.20 31.31 -38.04
C GLU A 30 14.90 31.43 -37.27
N ALA A 31 13.80 31.08 -37.92
CA ALA A 31 12.54 30.97 -37.22
C ALA A 31 12.80 29.85 -36.23
N ASP A 32 12.96 30.21 -34.95
CA ASP A 32 13.07 29.25 -33.86
C ASP A 32 11.94 28.25 -34.08
N GLU A 33 12.28 27.02 -34.46
CA GLU A 33 11.31 25.95 -34.56
C GLU A 33 10.77 25.75 -33.14
N VAL A 34 9.62 26.35 -32.88
CA VAL A 34 8.94 26.23 -31.61
C VAL A 34 8.59 24.76 -31.48
N SER A 35 9.29 24.04 -30.59
CA SER A 35 9.06 22.63 -30.34
C SER A 35 7.56 22.39 -30.11
N ALA A 36 6.92 21.59 -30.95
CA ALA A 36 5.49 21.26 -30.85
C ALA A 36 5.15 20.36 -29.65
N THR A 37 6.16 20.05 -28.81
CA THR A 37 6.06 19.09 -27.72
C THR A 37 6.52 19.70 -26.40
N GLY A 38 5.99 19.17 -25.32
CA GLY A 38 6.41 19.45 -23.95
C GLY A 38 6.87 18.18 -23.24
N THR A 39 7.03 18.30 -21.92
CA THR A 39 7.39 17.21 -21.02
C THR A 39 6.40 17.14 -19.88
N ILE A 40 6.06 15.93 -19.41
CA ILE A 40 5.42 15.73 -18.10
C ILE A 40 6.44 15.10 -17.17
N ALA A 41 6.68 15.70 -16.01
CA ALA A 41 7.62 15.17 -15.02
C ALA A 41 7.06 15.33 -13.61
N SER A 42 7.09 14.26 -12.80
CA SER A 42 6.64 14.30 -11.42
C SER A 42 7.28 13.16 -10.60
N THR A 43 6.97 13.11 -9.31
CA THR A 43 7.39 12.09 -8.36
C THR A 43 6.17 11.42 -7.74
N ILE A 44 6.17 10.10 -7.64
CA ILE A 44 5.12 9.31 -6.98
C ILE A 44 5.76 8.58 -5.80
N LEU A 45 5.23 8.81 -4.61
CA LEU A 45 5.73 8.21 -3.36
C LEU A 45 4.70 7.25 -2.76
N PRO A 46 5.09 6.20 -2.03
CA PRO A 46 6.48 5.78 -1.82
C PRO A 46 7.12 5.24 -3.12
N ALA A 47 8.43 5.46 -3.26
CA ALA A 47 9.18 5.04 -4.44
C ALA A 47 9.13 3.51 -4.61
N GLY A 48 9.19 3.04 -5.86
CA GLY A 48 9.20 1.60 -6.17
C GLY A 48 7.83 0.92 -6.16
N TYR A 49 6.74 1.63 -5.83
CA TYR A 49 5.38 1.06 -5.80
C TYR A 49 4.48 1.47 -6.96
N ALA A 50 4.77 2.57 -7.65
CA ALA A 50 4.19 2.83 -8.96
C ALA A 50 4.95 2.01 -10.01
N THR A 51 4.22 1.25 -10.84
CA THR A 51 4.81 0.37 -11.87
C THR A 51 4.78 0.99 -13.25
N ARG A 52 3.81 1.88 -13.51
CA ARG A 52 3.66 2.56 -14.80
C ARG A 52 2.85 3.84 -14.65
N VAL A 53 3.21 4.86 -15.41
CA VAL A 53 2.40 6.06 -15.61
C VAL A 53 2.05 6.15 -17.09
N THR A 54 0.78 6.27 -17.41
CA THR A 54 0.28 6.39 -18.79
C THR A 54 -0.50 7.70 -18.93
N ALA A 55 -0.09 8.56 -19.86
CA ALA A 55 -0.81 9.76 -20.26
C ALA A 55 -1.54 9.49 -21.59
N THR A 56 -2.86 9.66 -21.61
CA THR A 56 -3.71 9.41 -22.78
C THR A 56 -4.43 10.70 -23.19
N ASP A 57 -4.35 11.05 -24.47
CA ASP A 57 -5.09 12.19 -25.04
C ASP A 57 -6.55 11.81 -25.39
N ALA A 58 -7.34 12.79 -25.82
CA ALA A 58 -8.74 12.58 -26.20
C ALA A 58 -8.92 11.72 -27.46
N ALA A 59 -7.87 11.58 -28.29
CA ALA A 59 -7.88 10.73 -29.48
C ALA A 59 -7.42 9.30 -29.18
N GLY A 60 -7.01 9.00 -27.93
CA GLY A 60 -6.56 7.70 -27.48
C GLY A 60 -5.05 7.44 -27.62
N HIS A 61 -4.26 8.42 -28.09
CA HIS A 61 -2.81 8.24 -28.12
C HIS A 61 -2.25 8.23 -26.71
N SER A 62 -1.33 7.31 -26.45
CA SER A 62 -0.81 7.06 -25.11
C SER A 62 0.70 7.16 -25.05
N TYR A 63 1.19 7.79 -23.99
CA TYR A 63 2.60 7.96 -23.66
C TYR A 63 2.83 7.33 -22.30
N ALA A 64 3.84 6.47 -22.17
CA ALA A 64 4.08 5.75 -20.93
C ALA A 64 5.52 5.89 -20.43
N ALA A 65 5.67 5.92 -19.10
CA ALA A 65 6.95 5.89 -18.42
C ALA A 65 6.88 4.96 -17.21
N THR A 66 8.02 4.37 -16.86
CA THR A 66 8.18 3.63 -15.60
C THR A 66 8.85 4.57 -14.60
N PRO A 67 8.24 4.83 -13.43
CA PRO A 67 8.89 5.59 -12.37
C PRO A 67 10.18 4.91 -11.88
N ASP A 68 11.18 5.72 -11.52
CA ASP A 68 12.41 5.23 -10.91
C ASP A 68 12.08 4.50 -9.59
N PRO A 69 12.60 3.28 -9.37
CA PRO A 69 12.21 2.49 -8.20
C PRO A 69 12.76 3.03 -6.88
N THR A 70 13.77 3.91 -6.92
CA THR A 70 14.45 4.45 -5.74
C THR A 70 13.93 5.84 -5.39
N THR A 71 13.68 6.68 -6.38
CA THR A 71 13.23 8.07 -6.17
C THR A 71 11.73 8.27 -6.42
N GLY A 72 11.08 7.37 -7.17
CA GLY A 72 9.69 7.51 -7.60
C GLY A 72 9.50 8.54 -8.73
N THR A 73 10.58 9.11 -9.27
CA THR A 73 10.51 10.12 -10.33
C THR A 73 10.19 9.48 -11.68
N PHE A 74 9.34 10.12 -12.49
CA PHE A 74 9.11 9.73 -13.88
C PHE A 74 9.16 10.93 -14.81
N LYS A 75 9.43 10.67 -16.10
CA LYS A 75 9.44 11.69 -17.16
C LYS A 75 8.85 11.14 -18.45
N LEU A 76 7.85 11.82 -19.00
CA LEU A 76 7.32 11.64 -20.34
C LEU A 76 7.84 12.80 -21.19
N VAL A 77 8.72 12.53 -22.15
CA VAL A 77 9.33 13.53 -23.04
C VAL A 77 8.64 13.54 -24.39
N ASN A 78 8.79 14.64 -25.14
CA ASN A 78 8.27 14.80 -26.50
C ASN A 78 6.76 14.52 -26.60
N VAL A 79 6.00 14.90 -25.57
CA VAL A 79 4.55 14.76 -25.55
C VAL A 79 3.95 15.96 -26.30
N PRO A 80 3.14 15.77 -27.36
CA PRO A 80 2.51 16.88 -28.06
C PRO A 80 1.76 17.82 -27.11
N ALA A 81 1.73 19.11 -27.44
CA ALA A 81 0.94 20.06 -26.67
C ALA A 81 -0.56 19.66 -26.71
N GLY A 82 -1.21 19.62 -25.54
CA GLY A 82 -2.58 19.15 -25.44
C GLY A 82 -3.02 18.78 -24.03
N SER A 83 -4.26 18.32 -23.92
CA SER A 83 -4.87 17.84 -22.68
C SER A 83 -4.74 16.33 -22.57
N TYR A 84 -4.31 15.85 -21.40
CA TYR A 84 -4.06 14.42 -21.15
C TYR A 84 -4.69 13.98 -19.82
N THR A 85 -5.21 12.76 -19.81
CA THR A 85 -5.56 12.03 -18.58
C THR A 85 -4.43 11.07 -18.23
N LEU A 86 -3.95 11.13 -16.99
CA LEU A 86 -2.90 10.27 -16.49
C LEU A 86 -3.45 9.21 -15.55
N ILE A 87 -3.08 7.97 -15.81
CA ILE A 87 -3.37 6.80 -14.99
C ILE A 87 -2.05 6.25 -14.46
N VAL A 88 -2.05 5.89 -13.17
CA VAL A 88 -0.90 5.29 -12.49
C VAL A 88 -1.26 3.86 -12.10
N ASP A 89 -0.49 2.91 -12.62
CA ASP A 89 -0.54 1.53 -12.18
C ASP A 89 0.38 1.34 -10.97
N THR A 90 -0.04 0.53 -10.02
CA THR A 90 0.69 0.27 -8.77
C THR A 90 0.95 -1.21 -8.57
N LYS A 91 1.98 -1.54 -7.78
CA LYS A 91 2.17 -2.90 -7.26
C LYS A 91 0.99 -3.30 -6.38
N LEU A 92 0.80 -4.62 -6.22
CA LEU A 92 -0.13 -5.20 -5.26
C LEU A 92 0.10 -4.59 -3.86
N ALA A 93 -0.97 -4.46 -3.06
CA ALA A 93 -1.05 -3.79 -1.76
C ALA A 93 -1.21 -2.25 -1.77
N TYR A 94 -1.17 -1.59 -2.94
CA TYR A 94 -1.50 -0.17 -3.08
C TYR A 94 -2.75 0.07 -3.93
N LYS A 95 -3.53 1.09 -3.54
CA LYS A 95 -4.65 1.58 -4.35
C LYS A 95 -4.12 2.37 -5.54
N MET A 96 -4.73 2.16 -6.71
CA MET A 96 -4.53 3.06 -7.85
C MET A 96 -5.04 4.46 -7.49
N PRO A 97 -4.21 5.51 -7.65
CA PRO A 97 -4.66 6.89 -7.47
C PRO A 97 -5.78 7.25 -8.45
N ALA A 98 -6.60 8.25 -8.08
CA ALA A 98 -7.55 8.82 -9.02
C ALA A 98 -6.82 9.42 -10.24
N PRO A 99 -7.35 9.25 -11.46
CA PRO A 99 -6.75 9.82 -12.66
C PRO A 99 -6.50 11.32 -12.53
N GLN A 100 -5.37 11.79 -13.04
CA GLN A 100 -4.97 13.20 -12.99
C GLN A 100 -5.07 13.84 -14.37
N GLN A 101 -5.41 15.13 -14.43
CA GLN A 101 -5.43 15.89 -15.67
C GLN A 101 -4.14 16.67 -15.82
N ALA A 102 -3.53 16.63 -17.01
CA ALA A 102 -2.37 17.44 -17.35
C ALA A 102 -2.65 18.28 -18.59
N GLN A 103 -2.10 19.50 -18.59
CA GLN A 103 -2.03 20.36 -19.76
C GLN A 103 -0.57 20.47 -20.18
N VAL A 104 -0.23 19.85 -21.31
CA VAL A 104 1.11 19.91 -21.89
C VAL A 104 1.21 21.13 -22.78
N LYS A 105 2.23 21.95 -22.54
CA LYS A 105 2.54 23.12 -23.34
C LYS A 105 3.87 22.92 -24.06
N ALA A 106 3.93 23.33 -25.32
CA ALA A 106 5.14 23.34 -26.15
C ALA A 106 6.34 23.97 -25.40
N GLY A 107 7.47 23.28 -25.38
CA GLY A 107 8.72 23.73 -24.75
C GLY A 107 8.73 23.75 -23.22
N LEU A 108 7.63 23.40 -22.55
CA LEU A 108 7.51 23.46 -21.08
C LEU A 108 7.47 22.08 -20.44
N THR A 109 7.85 22.04 -19.15
CA THR A 109 7.63 20.87 -18.30
C THR A 109 6.40 21.09 -17.44
N THR A 110 5.40 20.23 -17.61
CA THR A 110 4.21 20.15 -16.78
C THR A 110 4.50 19.25 -15.58
N ALA A 111 4.45 19.83 -14.38
CA ALA A 111 4.52 19.08 -13.13
C ALA A 111 3.13 18.76 -12.61
N LEU A 112 2.95 17.55 -12.08
CA LEU A 112 1.73 17.12 -11.40
C LEU A 112 2.02 16.90 -9.91
N TYR A 113 0.99 17.04 -9.09
CA TYR A 113 1.06 16.69 -7.68
C TYR A 113 0.27 15.39 -7.46
N TYR A 114 0.98 14.33 -7.07
CA TYR A 114 0.36 13.11 -6.57
C TYR A 114 0.39 13.13 -5.06
N SER A 115 -0.74 12.82 -4.41
CA SER A 115 -0.69 12.40 -3.01
C SER A 115 0.15 11.13 -2.90
N THR A 116 0.74 10.88 -1.74
CA THR A 116 1.36 9.59 -1.43
C THR A 116 0.37 8.45 -1.72
N LEU A 117 0.82 7.39 -2.38
CA LEU A 117 0.01 6.21 -2.64
C LEU A 117 -0.49 5.65 -1.32
N THR A 118 -1.78 5.34 -1.29
CA THR A 118 -2.43 4.78 -0.10
C THR A 118 -2.46 3.26 -0.23
N ARG A 119 -2.09 2.55 0.84
CA ARG A 119 -2.23 1.09 0.88
C ARG A 119 -3.71 0.69 0.77
N ASP A 120 -3.98 -0.45 0.15
CA ASP A 120 -5.34 -0.96 0.06
C ASP A 120 -5.82 -1.71 1.31
N ALA A 121 -4.89 -2.04 2.20
CA ALA A 121 -5.12 -2.74 3.47
C ALA A 121 -5.85 -4.08 3.30
N LYS A 122 -5.62 -4.78 2.18
CA LYS A 122 -6.22 -6.08 1.90
C LYS A 122 -5.19 -7.20 2.00
N LEU A 123 -5.44 -8.15 2.90
CA LEU A 123 -4.72 -9.42 2.90
C LEU A 123 -5.09 -10.24 1.67
N ARG A 124 -4.09 -10.88 1.07
CA ARG A 124 -4.22 -11.78 -0.08
C ARG A 124 -3.29 -12.96 0.12
N GLY A 125 -3.60 -14.10 -0.49
CA GLY A 125 -2.78 -15.30 -0.42
C GLY A 125 -3.58 -16.49 0.06
N THR A 126 -2.96 -17.36 0.85
CA THR A 126 -3.59 -18.58 1.36
C THR A 126 -3.55 -18.63 2.88
N LEU A 127 -4.65 -19.11 3.47
CA LEU A 127 -4.76 -19.53 4.86
C LEU A 127 -5.49 -20.86 4.88
N SER A 128 -4.91 -21.89 5.50
CA SER A 128 -5.54 -23.20 5.64
C SER A 128 -5.33 -23.76 7.03
N TRP A 129 -6.22 -24.65 7.47
CA TRP A 129 -6.15 -25.31 8.77
C TRP A 129 -6.86 -26.65 8.74
N VAL A 130 -6.63 -27.48 9.76
CA VAL A 130 -7.35 -28.72 10.00
C VAL A 130 -8.12 -28.60 11.32
N GLU A 131 -9.40 -28.96 11.29
CA GLU A 131 -10.27 -29.08 12.45
C GLU A 131 -10.89 -30.48 12.42
N ASN A 132 -10.73 -31.25 13.49
CA ASN A 132 -11.28 -32.60 13.63
C ASN A 132 -10.94 -33.52 12.43
N GLY A 133 -9.72 -33.40 11.90
CA GLY A 133 -9.24 -34.18 10.75
C GLY A 133 -9.72 -33.70 9.38
N VAL A 134 -10.55 -32.64 9.32
CA VAL A 134 -11.02 -32.05 8.06
C VAL A 134 -10.24 -30.79 7.75
N ARG A 135 -9.71 -30.70 6.51
CA ARG A 135 -8.96 -29.54 6.04
C ARG A 135 -9.89 -28.46 5.48
N TYR A 136 -9.61 -27.23 5.85
CA TYR A 136 -10.30 -26.02 5.42
C TYR A 136 -9.30 -25.03 4.82
N THR A 137 -9.73 -24.29 3.81
CA THR A 137 -8.97 -23.19 3.20
C THR A 137 -9.87 -21.96 3.15
N ALA A 138 -9.37 -20.83 3.65
CA ALA A 138 -10.11 -19.57 3.65
C ALA A 138 -10.41 -19.12 2.22
N VAL A 139 -11.65 -18.66 1.99
CA VAL A 139 -12.04 -17.98 0.74
C VAL A 139 -12.07 -16.47 0.91
N ASN A 140 -12.23 -15.99 2.14
CA ASN A 140 -12.09 -14.59 2.50
C ASN A 140 -10.98 -14.45 3.53
N LEU A 141 -10.14 -13.43 3.37
CA LEU A 141 -9.06 -13.08 4.29
C LEU A 141 -9.30 -11.66 4.80
N TYR A 142 -9.15 -11.48 6.10
CA TYR A 142 -9.24 -10.18 6.76
C TYR A 142 -8.10 -10.01 7.74
N GLY A 143 -7.85 -8.77 8.12
CA GLY A 143 -6.90 -8.43 9.17
C GLY A 143 -5.91 -7.38 8.74
N GLU A 144 -4.83 -7.30 9.50
CA GLU A 144 -3.83 -6.25 9.39
C GLU A 144 -2.47 -6.84 9.72
N VAL A 145 -1.50 -6.55 8.84
CA VAL A 145 -0.09 -6.80 9.11
C VAL A 145 0.66 -5.49 8.93
N ASN A 146 1.32 -5.06 9.99
CA ASN A 146 2.18 -3.89 10.02
C ASN A 146 3.31 -4.12 11.04
N ASN A 147 4.17 -3.11 11.26
CA ASN A 147 5.28 -3.23 12.22
C ASN A 147 4.80 -3.35 13.69
N GLY A 148 3.51 -3.17 13.93
CA GLY A 148 2.84 -3.05 15.22
C GLY A 148 1.78 -4.13 15.52
N LEU A 149 1.41 -4.96 14.54
CA LEU A 149 0.31 -5.91 14.69
C LEU A 149 0.39 -6.96 13.59
N VAL A 150 0.21 -8.22 13.97
CA VAL A 150 -0.20 -9.28 13.05
C VAL A 150 -1.55 -9.78 13.49
N SER A 151 -2.59 -9.42 12.76
CA SER A 151 -3.94 -9.94 12.90
C SER A 151 -4.30 -10.59 11.58
N VAL A 152 -4.51 -11.91 11.59
CA VAL A 152 -4.93 -12.66 10.40
C VAL A 152 -6.21 -13.38 10.76
N ASP A 153 -7.22 -13.20 9.93
CA ASP A 153 -8.50 -13.88 9.99
C ASP A 153 -8.80 -14.49 8.63
N GLY A 154 -9.29 -15.73 8.63
CA GLY A 154 -9.78 -16.33 7.40
C GLY A 154 -11.04 -17.13 7.60
N TYR A 155 -11.93 -16.98 6.63
CA TYR A 155 -13.29 -17.49 6.66
C TYR A 155 -13.56 -18.42 5.48
N VAL A 156 -14.29 -19.51 5.75
CA VAL A 156 -14.83 -20.42 4.73
C VAL A 156 -16.26 -20.82 5.06
N LEU A 157 -17.11 -20.92 4.05
CA LEU A 157 -18.42 -21.54 4.15
C LEU A 157 -18.34 -22.98 3.63
N SER A 158 -18.59 -23.96 4.49
CA SER A 158 -18.55 -25.38 4.15
C SER A 158 -19.86 -26.05 4.59
N ASN A 159 -20.59 -26.63 3.64
CA ASN A 159 -21.89 -27.29 3.90
C ASN A 159 -22.89 -26.42 4.68
N GLY A 160 -22.94 -25.11 4.36
CA GLY A 160 -23.83 -24.16 5.05
C GLY A 160 -23.37 -23.72 6.44
N VAL A 161 -22.19 -24.15 6.89
CA VAL A 161 -21.57 -23.74 8.16
C VAL A 161 -20.37 -22.85 7.87
N GLY A 162 -20.42 -21.62 8.36
CA GLY A 162 -19.31 -20.67 8.36
C GLY A 162 -18.27 -21.07 9.40
N ARG A 163 -17.01 -21.08 9.00
CA ARG A 163 -15.85 -21.39 9.85
C ARG A 163 -14.84 -20.28 9.69
N GLU A 164 -14.44 -19.70 10.82
CA GLU A 164 -13.49 -18.60 10.88
C GLU A 164 -12.35 -19.00 11.80
N VAL A 165 -11.11 -18.81 11.35
CA VAL A 165 -9.92 -18.98 12.18
C VAL A 165 -9.14 -17.67 12.19
N ALA A 166 -8.75 -17.24 13.37
CA ALA A 166 -7.98 -16.02 13.56
C ALA A 166 -6.79 -16.24 14.49
N PHE A 167 -5.76 -15.41 14.33
CA PHE A 167 -4.75 -15.20 15.35
C PHE A 167 -4.32 -13.73 15.39
N VAL A 168 -3.96 -13.28 16.59
CA VAL A 168 -3.50 -11.91 16.84
C VAL A 168 -2.23 -11.92 17.67
N ILE A 169 -1.19 -11.24 17.16
CA ILE A 169 0.09 -11.01 17.82
C ILE A 169 0.30 -9.49 17.94
N PRO A 170 0.15 -8.90 19.13
CA PRO A 170 0.28 -7.45 19.30
C PRO A 170 1.75 -7.02 19.41
N THR A 171 2.01 -5.72 19.39
CA THR A 171 3.34 -5.14 19.68
C THR A 171 3.39 -4.19 20.86
N TYR A 172 2.26 -3.90 21.50
CA TYR A 172 2.23 -3.03 22.67
C TYR A 172 1.10 -3.37 23.63
N GLY A 173 1.39 -3.33 24.94
CA GLY A 173 0.42 -3.45 26.02
C GLY A 173 -0.09 -4.88 26.24
N GLN A 174 -0.13 -5.29 27.52
CA GLN A 174 -0.76 -6.52 28.06
C GLN A 174 -0.45 -7.87 27.35
N ALA A 175 0.62 -7.94 26.57
CA ALA A 175 1.01 -9.16 25.89
C ALA A 175 2.14 -9.88 26.64
N SER A 176 2.05 -11.20 26.67
CA SER A 176 3.14 -12.07 27.13
C SER A 176 4.31 -12.11 26.14
N SER A 177 4.04 -11.82 24.86
CA SER A 177 5.04 -11.71 23.80
C SER A 177 4.63 -10.66 22.75
N LEU A 178 5.57 -9.82 22.34
CA LEU A 178 5.36 -8.80 21.30
C LEU A 178 5.82 -9.31 19.94
N PHE A 179 5.15 -8.91 18.86
CA PHE A 179 5.59 -9.22 17.51
C PHE A 179 6.91 -8.52 17.17
N THR A 180 7.94 -9.30 16.84
CA THR A 180 9.28 -8.83 16.51
C THR A 180 9.77 -9.36 15.16
N GLY A 181 8.86 -9.86 14.30
CA GLY A 181 9.18 -10.46 13.00
C GLY A 181 9.14 -11.99 13.02
N VAL A 182 10.13 -12.63 12.39
CA VAL A 182 10.27 -14.10 12.34
C VAL A 182 10.48 -14.65 13.75
N GLY A 183 9.74 -15.69 14.13
CA GLY A 183 9.77 -16.24 15.48
C GLY A 183 8.58 -17.13 15.81
N THR A 184 8.58 -17.66 17.03
CA THR A 184 7.46 -18.43 17.58
C THR A 184 6.77 -17.64 18.68
N TYR A 185 5.45 -17.58 18.63
CA TYR A 185 4.59 -16.79 19.50
C TYR A 185 3.57 -17.71 20.17
N THR A 186 3.68 -17.88 21.49
CA THR A 186 2.79 -18.76 22.26
C THR A 186 1.43 -18.11 22.48
N LEU A 187 0.35 -18.78 22.06
CA LEU A 187 -1.02 -18.31 22.19
C LEU A 187 -1.64 -18.72 23.53
N GLY A 188 -2.53 -17.88 24.09
CA GLY A 188 -3.41 -18.26 25.20
C GLY A 188 -2.85 -18.12 26.62
N GLN A 189 -1.63 -17.58 26.76
CA GLN A 189 -1.04 -17.29 28.07
C GLN A 189 -1.71 -16.09 28.76
N GLN A 190 -2.19 -15.12 27.98
CA GLN A 190 -2.89 -13.90 28.41
C GLN A 190 -3.98 -13.55 27.39
N GLU A 191 -4.60 -12.37 27.48
CA GLU A 191 -5.46 -11.85 26.42
C GLU A 191 -4.74 -11.80 25.07
N TYR A 192 -3.43 -11.52 25.09
CA TYR A 192 -2.59 -11.55 23.89
C TYR A 192 -1.23 -12.25 24.10
N PRO A 193 -0.66 -12.86 23.05
CA PRO A 193 -1.30 -13.15 21.76
C PRO A 193 -2.35 -14.27 21.89
N PHE A 194 -3.33 -14.30 21.00
CA PHE A 194 -4.41 -15.29 21.04
C PHE A 194 -4.72 -15.89 19.67
N GLY A 195 -5.24 -17.11 19.69
CA GLY A 195 -5.91 -17.74 18.56
C GLY A 195 -7.42 -17.68 18.78
N LYS A 196 -8.21 -17.72 17.72
CA LYS A 196 -9.65 -17.73 17.82
C LYS A 196 -10.21 -18.65 16.76
N TYR A 197 -11.29 -19.33 17.10
CA TYR A 197 -12.09 -20.07 16.14
C TYR A 197 -13.57 -19.70 16.29
N THR A 198 -14.28 -19.49 15.18
CA THR A 198 -15.72 -19.23 15.19
C THR A 198 -16.45 -20.25 14.32
N LEU A 199 -17.56 -20.78 14.86
CA LEU A 199 -18.56 -21.51 14.11
C LEU A 199 -19.81 -20.65 13.94
N SER A 200 -20.27 -20.48 12.71
CA SER A 200 -21.48 -19.72 12.40
C SER A 200 -22.43 -20.58 11.56
N ASN A 201 -23.55 -21.00 12.14
CA ASN A 201 -24.61 -21.66 11.40
C ASN A 201 -25.60 -20.62 10.85
N SER A 202 -26.13 -20.82 9.66
CA SER A 202 -27.09 -19.89 9.04
C SER A 202 -28.39 -19.71 9.83
N ALA A 203 -28.69 -20.62 10.77
CA ALA A 203 -29.93 -20.65 11.55
C ALA A 203 -29.74 -20.37 13.05
N GLY A 204 -28.53 -20.05 13.52
CA GLY A 204 -28.26 -19.91 14.96
C GLY A 204 -27.15 -18.91 15.30
N PRO A 205 -26.84 -18.76 16.60
CA PRO A 205 -25.80 -17.85 17.05
C PRO A 205 -24.41 -18.38 16.72
N SER A 206 -23.47 -17.48 16.42
CA SER A 206 -22.06 -17.83 16.30
C SER A 206 -21.49 -18.31 17.64
N ILE A 207 -20.74 -19.40 17.61
CA ILE A 207 -20.01 -19.95 18.76
C ILE A 207 -18.55 -19.55 18.64
N TRP A 208 -18.03 -18.94 19.71
CA TRP A 208 -16.69 -18.38 19.77
C TRP A 208 -15.82 -19.26 20.63
N TYR A 209 -14.64 -19.61 20.14
CA TYR A 209 -13.65 -20.39 20.87
C TYR A 209 -12.37 -19.57 20.99
N THR A 210 -11.81 -19.51 22.20
CA THR A 210 -10.53 -18.89 22.48
C THR A 210 -9.68 -19.79 23.38
N PRO A 211 -8.34 -19.80 23.26
CA PRO A 211 -7.47 -20.30 24.30
C PRO A 211 -7.81 -19.58 25.61
N ARG A 212 -8.38 -20.31 26.57
CA ARG A 212 -8.73 -19.74 27.88
C ARG A 212 -7.44 -19.36 28.62
N GLN A 213 -7.46 -18.20 29.29
CA GLN A 213 -6.31 -17.70 30.06
C GLN A 213 -5.81 -18.80 31.02
N GLY A 214 -4.60 -19.31 30.74
CA GLY A 214 -3.93 -20.33 31.56
C GLY A 214 -4.30 -21.79 31.29
N THR A 215 -5.23 -22.09 30.37
CA THR A 215 -5.55 -23.50 29.98
C THR A 215 -5.43 -23.77 28.48
N GLY A 216 -5.54 -22.73 27.64
CA GLY A 216 -5.34 -22.86 26.20
C GLY A 216 -3.86 -22.89 25.83
N THR A 217 -3.46 -23.88 25.04
CA THR A 217 -2.11 -24.01 24.49
C THR A 217 -2.15 -23.86 22.98
N GLY A 218 -1.26 -23.03 22.44
CA GLY A 218 -1.07 -22.91 21.01
C GLY A 218 0.16 -22.11 20.67
N GLN A 219 0.48 -22.05 19.39
CA GLN A 219 1.56 -21.21 18.88
C GLN A 219 1.28 -20.77 17.45
N VAL A 220 1.81 -19.60 17.10
CA VAL A 220 2.03 -19.17 15.73
C VAL A 220 3.54 -19.15 15.50
N GLN A 221 4.00 -19.77 14.43
CA GLN A 221 5.39 -19.70 13.97
C GLN A 221 5.43 -18.87 12.69
N ILE A 222 6.01 -17.67 12.77
CA ILE A 222 6.28 -16.82 11.61
C ILE A 222 7.61 -17.28 11.02
N THR A 223 7.59 -17.80 9.79
CA THR A 223 8.78 -18.28 9.07
C THR A 223 9.30 -17.25 8.05
N GLN A 224 8.45 -16.32 7.62
CA GLN A 224 8.80 -15.22 6.74
C GLN A 224 8.10 -13.94 7.20
N TYR A 225 8.85 -12.84 7.24
CA TYR A 225 8.33 -11.49 7.39
C TYR A 225 9.20 -10.51 6.60
N ASP A 226 8.67 -9.99 5.50
CA ASP A 226 9.34 -9.02 4.63
C ASP A 226 8.44 -7.78 4.46
N PRO A 227 8.69 -6.70 5.23
CA PRO A 227 7.89 -5.49 5.15
C PRO A 227 8.10 -4.70 3.85
N ALA A 228 9.18 -4.94 3.10
CA ALA A 228 9.42 -4.27 1.82
C ALA A 228 8.62 -4.93 0.69
N ALA A 229 8.56 -6.28 0.69
CA ALA A 229 7.73 -7.06 -0.22
C ALA A 229 6.27 -7.22 0.25
N PHE A 230 5.95 -6.73 1.45
CA PHE A 230 4.70 -6.97 2.17
C PHE A 230 4.32 -8.45 2.24
N ALA A 231 5.28 -9.31 2.56
CA ALA A 231 5.05 -10.75 2.60
C ALA A 231 5.18 -11.27 4.04
N ILE A 232 4.26 -12.14 4.45
CA ILE A 232 4.34 -12.85 5.71
C ILE A 232 3.88 -14.30 5.52
N ALA A 233 4.60 -15.25 6.09
CA ALA A 233 4.25 -16.66 6.03
C ALA A 233 4.57 -17.37 7.34
N GLY A 234 3.89 -18.48 7.57
CA GLY A 234 4.06 -19.24 8.79
C GLY A 234 3.07 -20.37 8.96
N THR A 235 3.08 -20.93 10.17
CA THR A 235 2.18 -21.99 10.61
C THR A 235 1.57 -21.66 11.95
N PHE A 236 0.44 -22.29 12.28
CA PHE A 236 -0.18 -22.12 13.58
C PHE A 236 -0.90 -23.41 14.03
N THR A 237 -1.02 -23.55 15.33
CA THR A 237 -1.82 -24.60 15.97
C THR A 237 -2.30 -24.10 17.33
N PHE A 238 -3.51 -24.44 17.73
CA PHE A 238 -4.01 -24.15 19.06
C PHE A 238 -5.21 -25.02 19.42
N THR A 239 -5.43 -25.21 20.72
CA THR A 239 -6.69 -25.71 21.25
C THR A 239 -7.45 -24.55 21.89
N ALA A 240 -8.73 -24.42 21.56
CA ALA A 240 -9.61 -23.37 22.04
C ALA A 240 -10.84 -23.95 22.73
N GLU A 241 -11.26 -23.31 23.81
CA GLU A 241 -12.45 -23.64 24.59
C GLU A 241 -13.57 -22.65 24.23
N PRO A 242 -14.86 -23.03 24.34
CA PRO A 242 -15.95 -22.08 24.15
C PRO A 242 -15.83 -20.87 25.08
N PHE A 243 -15.90 -19.66 24.53
CA PHE A 243 -15.79 -18.40 25.29
C PHE A 243 -16.97 -18.21 26.25
N SER A 244 -18.16 -18.59 25.82
CA SER A 244 -19.33 -18.78 26.67
C SER A 244 -19.76 -20.23 26.56
N ASN A 245 -20.20 -20.83 27.67
CA ASN A 245 -20.78 -22.17 27.71
C ASN A 245 -22.31 -22.08 27.77
N PRO A 246 -23.03 -21.66 26.69
CA PRO A 246 -24.44 -21.98 26.64
C PRO A 246 -24.60 -23.51 26.69
N THR A 247 -25.63 -23.97 27.40
CA THR A 247 -25.93 -25.40 27.55
C THR A 247 -25.95 -26.08 26.18
N GLY A 248 -25.16 -27.15 26.00
CA GLY A 248 -25.08 -27.90 24.74
C GLY A 248 -23.99 -27.43 23.76
N THR A 249 -23.09 -26.52 24.17
CA THR A 249 -21.94 -26.14 23.33
C THR A 249 -20.97 -27.32 23.19
N PRO A 250 -20.45 -27.59 21.98
CA PRO A 250 -19.41 -28.58 21.77
C PRO A 250 -18.21 -28.33 22.69
N GLY A 251 -17.49 -29.40 23.04
CA GLY A 251 -16.25 -29.30 23.81
C GLY A 251 -15.13 -28.56 23.06
N ASN A 252 -13.90 -28.68 23.57
CA ASN A 252 -12.75 -27.99 23.00
C ASN A 252 -12.57 -28.27 21.51
N VAL A 253 -12.19 -27.25 20.75
CA VAL A 253 -11.82 -27.36 19.34
C VAL A 253 -10.31 -27.32 19.24
N THR A 254 -9.73 -28.27 18.52
CA THR A 254 -8.29 -28.28 18.22
C THR A 254 -8.07 -27.95 16.75
N ILE A 255 -7.26 -26.92 16.52
CA ILE A 255 -6.81 -26.48 15.21
C ILE A 255 -5.37 -26.95 15.01
N THR A 256 -5.17 -27.80 14.00
CA THR A 256 -3.87 -28.36 13.62
C THR A 256 -3.51 -27.98 12.19
N GLU A 257 -2.24 -28.20 11.83
CA GLU A 257 -1.73 -28.01 10.45
C GLU A 257 -2.10 -26.65 9.84
N GLY A 258 -2.22 -25.62 10.68
CA GLY A 258 -2.51 -24.26 10.25
C GLY A 258 -1.32 -23.72 9.47
N SER A 259 -1.57 -23.14 8.30
CA SER A 259 -0.55 -22.51 7.47
C SER A 259 -1.08 -21.28 6.78
N PHE A 260 -0.20 -20.30 6.57
CA PHE A 260 -0.51 -19.10 5.81
C PHE A 260 0.68 -18.60 5.00
N SER A 261 0.38 -17.99 3.87
CA SER A 261 1.33 -17.28 3.02
C SER A 261 0.59 -16.10 2.41
N LEU A 262 0.88 -14.90 2.92
CA LEU A 262 0.07 -13.72 2.70
C LEU A 262 0.90 -12.55 2.15
N THR A 263 0.26 -11.75 1.30
CA THR A 263 0.68 -10.39 0.98
C THR A 263 -0.29 -9.39 1.61
N TYR A 264 0.20 -8.27 2.14
CA TYR A 264 -0.61 -7.37 2.98
C TYR A 264 -0.54 -5.89 2.65
#